data_AF-A0A661SFB8-F1
#
_entry.id   AF-A0A661SFB8-F1
#
_cell.length_a   1.000
_cell.length_b   1.000
_cell.length_c   1.000
_cell.angle_alpha   90.00
_cell.angle_beta   90.00
_cell.angle_gamma   90.00
#
_symmetry.space_group_name_H-M   'P 1'
#
loop_
_entity.id
_entity.type
_entity.pdbx_description
1 polymer ?
#
loop_
_entity_poly.entity_id
_entity_poly.type
_entity_poly.pdbx_seq_one_letter_code
_entity_poly.pdbx_strand_id
1 'polypeptide(L)'
;MEEMSRDNKISKIENLLDILLLHLIKKYAERRTTRSWEGTIKNVVDMIRRPNKRRKTGGYYLSKNDLQKAIEDSWNIAMRKASFDGGYDEVELTGNIDKAKIKNDALKLVLQG
;
A
#
# COMPACT_ATOMS: atom_id res chain seq x y z
N MET A 1 22.26 -15.15 7.89
CA MET A 1 22.33 -14.31 6.65
C MET A 1 21.03 -14.37 5.85
N GLU A 2 20.39 -15.53 5.70
CA GLU A 2 19.12 -15.66 4.94
C GLU A 2 17.93 -14.94 5.58
N GLU A 3 17.86 -14.91 6.92
CA GLU A 3 16.78 -14.25 7.67
C GLU A 3 16.79 -12.72 7.49
N MET A 4 17.96 -12.08 7.63
CA MET A 4 18.12 -10.64 7.34
C MET A 4 17.69 -10.26 5.90
N SER A 5 17.92 -11.12 4.92
CA SER A 5 17.49 -10.86 3.53
C SER A 5 15.96 -10.95 3.38
N ARG A 6 15.30 -11.79 4.19
CA ARG A 6 13.85 -11.91 4.23
C ARG A 6 13.22 -10.68 4.87
N ASP A 7 13.71 -10.27 6.03
CA ASP A 7 13.17 -9.13 6.77
C ASP A 7 13.30 -7.83 5.96
N ASN A 8 14.46 -7.62 5.31
CA ASN A 8 14.66 -6.48 4.42
C ASN A 8 13.65 -6.44 3.26
N LYS A 9 13.20 -7.58 2.74
CA LYS A 9 12.17 -7.63 1.70
C LYS A 9 10.78 -7.32 2.25
N ILE A 10 10.47 -7.84 3.44
CA ILE A 10 9.19 -7.60 4.12
C ILE A 10 9.07 -6.10 4.44
N SER A 11 10.06 -5.51 5.12
CA SER A 11 10.06 -4.08 5.43
C SER A 11 10.02 -3.19 4.18
N LYS A 12 10.66 -3.62 3.08
CA LYS A 12 10.54 -2.90 1.80
C LYS A 12 9.11 -2.95 1.25
N ILE A 13 8.42 -4.09 1.35
CA ILE A 13 7.03 -4.21 0.92
C ILE A 13 6.13 -3.34 1.80
N GLU A 14 6.30 -3.36 3.12
CA GLU A 14 5.54 -2.52 4.07
C GLU A 14 5.70 -1.02 3.75
N ASN A 15 6.94 -0.56 3.56
CA ASN A 15 7.21 0.83 3.17
C ASN A 15 6.55 1.22 1.83
N LEU A 16 6.44 0.28 0.89
CA LEU A 16 5.74 0.52 -0.37
C LEU A 16 4.22 0.51 -0.20
N LEU A 17 3.67 -0.29 0.73
CA LEU A 17 2.25 -0.28 1.07
C LEU A 17 1.82 1.06 1.67
N ASP A 18 2.65 1.69 2.50
CA ASP A 18 2.43 3.07 2.96
C ASP A 18 2.22 4.05 1.80
N ILE A 19 3.10 3.99 0.78
CA ILE A 19 3.06 4.89 -0.38
C ILE A 19 1.84 4.60 -1.24
N LEU A 20 1.51 3.31 -1.44
CA LEU A 20 0.32 2.88 -2.18
C LEU A 20 -0.95 3.41 -1.49
N LEU A 21 -1.08 3.18 -0.18
CA LEU A 21 -2.23 3.61 0.59
C LEU A 21 -2.35 5.14 0.62
N LEU A 22 -1.24 5.88 0.75
CA LEU A 22 -1.24 7.34 0.66
C LEU A 22 -1.90 7.83 -0.63
N HIS A 23 -1.48 7.30 -1.79
CA HIS A 23 -2.03 7.73 -3.08
C HIS A 23 -3.49 7.27 -3.27
N LEU A 24 -3.87 6.11 -2.75
CA LEU A 24 -5.26 5.67 -2.78
C LEU A 24 -6.15 6.54 -1.88
N ILE A 25 -5.71 6.85 -0.66
CA ILE A 25 -6.43 7.76 0.25
C ILE A 25 -6.66 9.11 -0.42
N LYS A 26 -5.62 9.71 -1.01
CA LYS A 26 -5.75 10.98 -1.75
C LYS A 26 -6.73 10.86 -2.92
N LYS A 27 -6.64 9.79 -3.72
CA LYS A 27 -7.56 9.55 -4.84
C LYS A 27 -9.01 9.48 -4.39
N TYR A 28 -9.27 8.81 -3.27
CA TYR A 28 -10.62 8.65 -2.72
C TYR A 28 -11.15 9.91 -2.05
N ALA A 29 -10.31 10.59 -1.25
CA ALA A 29 -10.66 11.84 -0.57
C ALA A 29 -10.99 12.95 -1.57
N GLU A 30 -10.17 13.11 -2.61
CA GLU A 30 -10.33 14.17 -3.60
C GLU A 30 -11.25 13.79 -4.77
N ARG A 31 -11.73 12.54 -4.80
CA ARG A 31 -12.56 11.96 -5.89
C ARG A 31 -11.97 12.18 -7.29
N ARG A 32 -10.64 12.29 -7.38
CA ARG A 32 -9.90 12.52 -8.62
C ARG A 32 -8.57 11.79 -8.57
N THR A 33 -7.95 11.59 -9.73
CA THR A 33 -6.58 11.10 -9.84
C THR A 33 -5.86 11.86 -10.94
N THR A 34 -4.56 11.99 -10.82
CA THR A 34 -3.71 12.54 -11.88
C THR A 34 -2.93 11.41 -12.55
N ARG A 35 -2.41 11.67 -13.76
CA ARG A 35 -1.54 10.71 -14.47
C ARG A 35 -0.30 10.35 -13.65
N SER A 36 0.27 11.32 -12.92
CA SER A 36 1.43 11.06 -12.06
C SER A 36 1.07 10.13 -10.90
N TRP A 37 -0.12 10.27 -10.29
CA TRP A 37 -0.56 9.37 -9.22
C TRP A 37 -0.84 7.96 -9.72
N GLU A 38 -1.49 7.82 -10.89
CA GLU A 38 -1.69 6.52 -11.52
C GLU A 38 -0.36 5.83 -11.85
N GLY A 39 0.61 6.61 -12.37
CA GLY A 39 1.97 6.15 -12.60
C GLY A 39 2.66 5.66 -11.33
N THR A 40 2.56 6.42 -10.23
CA THR A 40 3.10 6.03 -8.93
C THR A 40 2.44 4.76 -8.40
N ILE A 41 1.10 4.68 -8.42
CA ILE A 41 0.35 3.50 -7.96
C ILE A 41 0.81 2.26 -8.72
N LYS A 42 0.87 2.33 -10.05
CA LYS A 42 1.30 1.21 -10.89
C LYS A 42 2.74 0.79 -10.57
N ASN A 43 3.66 1.75 -10.49
CA ASN A 43 5.06 1.48 -10.20
C ASN A 43 5.25 0.84 -8.81
N VAL A 44 4.59 1.37 -7.79
CA VAL A 44 4.65 0.85 -6.41
C VAL A 44 4.08 -0.57 -6.35
N VAL A 45 2.96 -0.83 -7.02
CA VAL A 45 2.38 -2.18 -7.13
C VAL A 45 3.39 -3.15 -7.76
N ASP A 46 4.05 -2.79 -8.86
CA ASP A 46 5.08 -3.63 -9.46
C ASP A 46 6.28 -3.85 -8.52
N MET A 47 6.68 -2.80 -7.80
CA MET A 47 7.75 -2.84 -6.80
C MET A 47 7.39 -3.67 -5.56
N ILE A 48 6.11 -3.92 -5.26
CA ILE A 48 5.66 -4.85 -4.22
C ILE A 48 5.63 -6.28 -4.77
N ARG A 49 5.01 -6.47 -5.93
CA ARG A 49 4.75 -7.79 -6.51
C ARG A 49 6.03 -8.53 -6.88
N ARG A 50 6.98 -7.83 -7.52
CA ARG A 50 8.25 -8.41 -7.98
C ARG A 50 9.11 -9.00 -6.84
N PRO A 51 9.38 -8.28 -5.73
CA PRO A 51 10.15 -8.85 -4.64
C PRO A 51 9.34 -9.81 -3.77
N ASN A 52 8.00 -9.70 -3.71
CA ASN A 52 7.18 -10.62 -2.92
C ASN A 52 7.19 -12.05 -3.49
N LYS A 53 7.28 -12.22 -4.82
CA LYS A 53 7.41 -13.55 -5.45
C LYS A 53 8.82 -14.12 -5.22
N ARG A 54 8.91 -15.31 -4.60
CA ARG A 54 10.19 -16.00 -4.39
C ARG A 54 10.65 -16.66 -5.68
N ARG A 55 11.82 -16.27 -6.18
CA ARG A 55 12.36 -16.74 -7.47
C ARG A 55 12.91 -18.17 -7.45
N LYS A 56 13.49 -18.61 -6.33
CA LYS A 56 14.22 -19.89 -6.23
C LYS A 56 13.38 -21.04 -5.69
N THR A 57 12.50 -20.78 -4.72
CA THR A 57 11.77 -21.82 -3.96
C THR A 57 10.28 -21.86 -4.26
N GLY A 58 9.78 -21.01 -5.16
CA GLY A 58 8.35 -20.81 -5.35
C GLY A 58 7.68 -20.14 -4.15
N GLY A 59 6.41 -19.75 -4.31
CA GLY A 59 5.64 -19.08 -3.26
C GLY A 59 5.99 -17.59 -3.06
N TYR A 60 5.57 -17.04 -1.92
CA TYR A 60 5.61 -15.61 -1.62
C TYR A 60 6.29 -15.33 -0.27
N TYR A 61 6.89 -14.15 -0.09
CA TYR A 61 7.41 -13.70 1.20
C TYR A 61 6.28 -13.38 2.18
N LEU A 62 5.26 -12.67 1.68
CA LEU A 62 4.01 -12.34 2.34
C LEU A 62 2.88 -13.03 1.59
N SER A 63 2.10 -13.85 2.31
CA SER A 63 0.86 -14.43 1.83
C SER A 63 -0.23 -13.35 1.69
N LYS A 64 -1.40 -13.72 1.14
CA LYS A 64 -2.57 -12.83 1.11
C LYS A 64 -2.93 -12.31 2.51
N ASN A 65 -2.90 -13.17 3.53
CA ASN A 65 -3.23 -12.80 4.89
C ASN A 65 -2.17 -11.87 5.49
N ASP A 66 -0.89 -12.10 5.19
CA ASP A 66 0.19 -11.22 5.66
C ASP A 66 0.11 -9.84 4.98
N LEU A 67 -0.20 -9.80 3.68
CA LEU A 67 -0.44 -8.54 2.97
C LEU A 67 -1.64 -7.78 3.55
N GLN A 68 -2.72 -8.49 3.91
CA GLN A 68 -3.89 -7.87 4.54
C GLN A 68 -3.54 -7.27 5.91
N LYS A 69 -2.73 -7.95 6.72
CA LYS A 69 -2.22 -7.43 7.99
C LYS A 69 -1.31 -6.22 7.79
N ALA A 70 -0.34 -6.31 6.87
CA ALA A 70 0.54 -5.19 6.56
C ALA A 70 -0.24 -3.95 6.05
N ILE A 71 -1.30 -4.16 5.25
CA ILE A 71 -2.22 -3.08 4.84
C ILE A 71 -2.99 -2.50 6.04
N GLU A 72 -3.35 -3.31 7.03
CA GLU A 72 -3.96 -2.82 8.26
C GLU A 72 -2.99 -1.92 9.03
N ASP A 73 -1.76 -2.40 9.24
CA ASP A 73 -0.73 -1.71 10.01
C ASP A 73 -0.27 -0.41 9.34
N SER A 74 -0.10 -0.42 8.01
CA SER A 74 0.28 0.77 7.21
C SER A 74 -0.79 1.85 7.14
N TRP A 75 -2.05 1.54 7.47
CA TRP A 75 -3.17 2.48 7.29
C TRP A 75 -2.98 3.78 8.07
N ASN A 76 -2.65 3.70 9.35
CA ASN A 76 -2.52 4.88 10.19
C ASN A 76 -1.35 5.76 9.75
N ILE A 77 -0.28 5.14 9.23
CA ILE A 77 0.87 5.87 8.70
C ILE A 77 0.49 6.59 7.40
N ALA A 78 -0.22 5.90 6.50
CA ALA A 78 -0.68 6.48 5.24
C ALA A 78 -1.70 7.61 5.44
N MET A 79 -2.61 7.47 6.41
CA MET A 79 -3.57 8.51 6.80
C MET A 79 -2.87 9.78 7.30
N ARG A 80 -1.92 9.65 8.24
CA ARG A 80 -1.10 10.78 8.72
C ARG A 80 -0.39 11.51 7.58
N LYS A 81 0.24 10.75 6.68
CA LYS A 81 0.93 11.29 5.50
C LYS A 81 -0.05 12.03 4.58
N ALA A 82 -1.25 11.49 4.38
CA ALA A 82 -2.27 12.09 3.52
C ALA A 82 -2.86 13.38 4.11
N SER A 83 -3.09 13.41 5.43
CA SER A 83 -3.51 14.61 6.16
C SER A 83 -2.47 15.74 6.02
N PHE A 84 -1.19 15.43 6.27
CA PHE A 84 -0.12 16.40 6.16
C PHE A 84 0.08 16.95 4.73
N ASP A 85 0.07 16.08 3.72
CA ASP A 85 0.31 16.46 2.32
C ASP A 85 -0.92 17.12 1.66
N GLY A 86 -2.13 16.81 2.12
CA GLY A 86 -3.38 17.34 1.60
C GLY A 86 -3.89 18.59 2.33
N GLY A 87 -3.33 18.92 3.49
CA GLY A 87 -3.80 20.04 4.33
C GLY A 87 -5.16 19.79 4.99
N TYR A 88 -5.59 18.52 5.06
CA TYR A 88 -6.86 18.10 5.70
C TYR A 88 -6.59 17.62 7.12
N ASP A 89 -7.54 17.81 8.04
CA ASP A 89 -7.51 17.10 9.31
C ASP A 89 -7.84 15.60 9.11
N GLU A 90 -7.28 14.71 9.94
CA GLU A 90 -7.56 13.27 9.88
C GLU A 90 -9.06 12.97 10.02
N VAL A 91 -9.78 13.79 10.79
CA VAL A 91 -11.23 13.70 10.99
C VAL A 91 -11.98 14.00 9.69
N GLU A 92 -11.56 15.00 8.92
CA GLU A 92 -12.18 15.35 7.64
C GLU A 92 -11.96 14.27 6.59
N LEU A 93 -10.77 13.65 6.58
CA LEU A 93 -10.47 12.54 5.68
C LEU A 93 -11.30 11.29 6.03
N THR A 94 -11.35 10.92 7.30
CA THR A 94 -12.06 9.70 7.75
C THR A 94 -13.56 9.77 7.52
N GLY A 95 -14.18 10.95 7.60
CA GLY A 95 -15.61 11.12 7.31
C GLY A 95 -15.97 10.94 5.83
N ASN A 96 -15.01 11.12 4.91
CA ASN A 96 -15.27 11.17 3.47
C ASN A 96 -14.83 9.91 2.70
N ILE A 97 -14.09 9.00 3.34
CA ILE A 97 -13.52 7.82 2.66
C ILE A 97 -13.93 6.51 3.32
N ASP A 98 -14.17 5.49 2.49
CA ASP A 98 -14.42 4.13 2.95
C ASP A 98 -13.09 3.39 3.16
N LYS A 99 -12.66 3.31 4.43
CA LYS A 99 -11.44 2.60 4.87
C LYS A 99 -11.39 1.17 4.35
N ALA A 100 -12.49 0.42 4.46
CA ALA A 100 -12.52 -0.98 4.07
C ALA A 100 -12.38 -1.14 2.55
N LYS A 101 -13.05 -0.28 1.77
CA LYS A 101 -12.93 -0.25 0.31
C LYS A 101 -11.50 0.03 -0.13
N ILE A 102 -10.84 1.04 0.44
CA ILE A 102 -9.46 1.42 0.05
C ILE A 102 -8.48 0.26 0.32
N LYS A 103 -8.59 -0.38 1.49
CA LYS A 103 -7.74 -1.53 1.83
C LYS A 103 -7.97 -2.72 0.91
N ASN A 104 -9.23 -2.99 0.58
CA ASN A 104 -9.59 -4.05 -0.36
C ASN A 104 -9.05 -3.77 -1.78
N ASP A 105 -9.08 -2.52 -2.22
CA ASP A 105 -8.52 -2.13 -3.52
C ASP A 105 -6.99 -2.23 -3.53
N ALA A 106 -6.32 -1.79 -2.46
CA ALA A 106 -4.88 -1.99 -2.30
C ALA A 106 -4.52 -3.49 -2.37
N LEU A 107 -5.27 -4.34 -1.66
CA LEU A 107 -5.07 -5.79 -1.67
C LEU A 107 -5.31 -6.38 -3.06
N LYS A 108 -6.37 -5.96 -3.77
CA LYS A 108 -6.63 -6.41 -5.15
C LYS A 108 -5.49 -6.03 -6.08
N LEU A 109 -5.00 -4.78 -6.01
CA LEU A 109 -3.90 -4.31 -6.86
C LEU A 109 -2.61 -5.12 -6.66
N VAL A 110 -2.27 -5.48 -5.42
CA VAL A 110 -1.04 -6.26 -5.15
C VAL A 110 -1.20 -7.76 -5.43
N LEU A 111 -2.42 -8.30 -5.44
CA LEU A 111 -2.68 -9.70 -5.78
C LEU A 111 -2.91 -9.93 -7.27
N GLN A 112 -3.57 -8.99 -7.95
CA GLN A 112 -4.01 -9.12 -9.33
C GLN A 112 -3.02 -8.47 -10.29
N GLY A 113 -2.45 -9.29 -11.17
CA GLY A 113 -1.97 -8.90 -12.48
C GLY A 113 -0.90 -9.82 -12.98
#